data_AF-Q30UB1-F1
#
_entry.id   AF-Q30UB1-F1
#
_cell.length_a   1.000
_cell.length_b   1.000
_cell.length_c   1.000
_cell.angle_alpha   90.00
_cell.angle_beta   90.00
_cell.angle_gamma   90.00
#
_symmetry.space_group_name_H-M   'P 1'
#
loop_
_entity.id
_entity.type
_entity.pdbx_description
1 polymer ?
#
loop_
_entity_poly.entity_id
_entity_poly.type
_entity_poly.pdbx_seq_one_letter_code
_entity_poly.pdbx_strand_id
1 'polypeptide(L)' 'MQEEEILGDTVEYLDEELQKAIAAVENIAARVYEGTLDAYEGFVQTEEYNKKIVDIGNKLKEKGIDITKIAEYQ' A
#
# COMPACT_ATOMS: atom_id res chain seq x y z
N MET A 1 16.47 -6.83 16.91
CA MET A 1 16.08 -7.64 15.73
C MET A 1 14.72 -8.29 15.95
N GLN A 2 14.48 -9.14 16.96
CA GLN A 2 13.15 -9.70 17.20
C GLN A 2 12.09 -8.65 17.60
N GLU A 3 12.43 -7.63 18.40
CA GLU A 3 11.44 -6.64 18.86
C GLU A 3 10.94 -5.68 17.77
N GLU A 4 11.79 -5.28 16.83
CA GLU A 4 11.40 -4.45 15.67
C GLU A 4 10.51 -5.24 14.69
N GLU A 5 10.77 -6.53 14.53
CA GLU A 5 9.97 -7.44 13.70
C GLU A 5 8.56 -7.64 14.29
N ILE A 6 8.43 -7.65 15.63
CA ILE A 6 7.14 -7.76 16.33
C ILE A 6 6.31 -6.47 16.20
N LEU A 7 6.95 -5.29 16.29
CA LEU A 7 6.25 -4.01 16.13
C LEU A 7 5.80 -3.79 14.67
N GLY A 8 6.64 -4.15 13.70
CA GLY A 8 6.36 -4.05 12.27
C GLY A 8 5.38 -5.09 11.70
N ASP A 9 4.83 -5.96 12.55
CA ASP A 9 3.89 -7.03 12.17
C ASP A 9 2.58 -6.97 12.99
N THR A 10 2.36 -5.88 13.71
CA THR A 10 1.04 -5.62 14.32
C THR A 10 0.01 -5.32 13.24
N VAL A 11 -1.27 -5.59 13.52
CA VAL A 11 -2.36 -5.25 12.60
C VAL A 11 -2.38 -3.75 12.35
N GLU A 12 -2.26 -2.93 13.40
CA GLU A 12 -2.29 -1.47 13.27
C GLU A 12 -1.16 -0.94 12.40
N TYR A 13 0.06 -1.47 12.56
CA TYR A 13 1.19 -1.06 11.73
C TYR A 13 1.00 -1.44 10.25
N LEU A 14 0.55 -2.67 10.00
CA LEU A 14 0.31 -3.15 8.64
C LEU A 14 -0.81 -2.34 7.95
N ASP A 15 -1.87 -2.01 8.69
CA ASP A 15 -2.97 -1.17 8.22
C ASP A 15 -2.47 0.25 7.86
N GLU A 16 -1.69 0.88 8.75
CA GLU A 16 -1.11 2.20 8.50
C GLU A 16 -0.19 2.21 7.26
N GLU A 17 0.67 1.19 7.12
CA GLU A 17 1.57 1.07 5.98
C GLU A 17 0.83 0.77 4.67
N LEU A 18 -0.30 0.05 4.74
CA LEU A 18 -1.18 -0.17 3.59
C LEU A 18 -1.82 1.14 3.13
N GLN A 19 -2.40 1.91 4.05
CA GLN A 19 -3.00 3.22 3.75
C GLN A 19 -1.99 4.17 3.12
N LYS A 20 -0.77 4.26 3.67
CA LYS A 20 0.30 5.08 3.08
C LYS A 20 0.66 4.65 1.67
N ALA A 21 0.74 3.35 1.41
CA ALA A 21 1.07 2.84 0.09
C ALA A 21 -0.03 3.15 -0.93
N ILE A 22 -1.30 2.99 -0.56
CA ILE A 22 -2.45 3.34 -1.41
C ILE A 22 -2.47 4.85 -1.70
N ALA A 23 -2.31 5.69 -0.68
CA ALA A 23 -2.26 7.14 -0.84
C ALA A 23 -1.11 7.59 -1.76
N ALA A 24 0.03 6.89 -1.74
CA ALA A 24 1.13 7.16 -2.66
C ALA A 24 0.75 6.86 -4.12
N VAL A 25 0.04 5.75 -4.38
CA VAL A 25 -0.48 5.41 -5.71
C VAL A 25 -1.49 6.46 -6.18
N GLU A 26 -2.41 6.90 -5.32
CA GLU A 26 -3.36 7.97 -5.64
C GLU A 26 -2.65 9.28 -5.98
N ASN A 27 -1.60 9.63 -5.24
CA ASN A 27 -0.79 10.81 -5.53
C ASN A 27 -0.10 10.72 -6.89
N ILE A 28 0.45 9.55 -7.25
CA ILE A 28 1.04 9.32 -8.57
C ILE A 28 -0.03 9.49 -9.66
N ALA A 29 -1.21 8.88 -9.48
CA ALA A 29 -2.32 9.01 -10.42
C ALA A 29 -2.77 10.47 -10.60
N ALA A 30 -2.85 11.23 -9.50
CA ALA A 30 -3.15 12.66 -9.54
C ALA A 30 -2.10 13.46 -10.33
N ARG A 31 -0.81 13.18 -10.12
CA ARG A 31 0.28 13.83 -10.85
C ARG A 31 0.27 13.50 -12.35
N VAL A 32 -0.06 12.27 -12.72
CA VAL A 32 -0.28 11.88 -14.13
C VAL A 32 -1.48 12.63 -14.71
N TYR A 33 -2.59 12.70 -13.98
CA TYR A 33 -3.78 13.43 -14.41
C TYR A 33 -3.54 14.93 -14.61
N GLU A 34 -2.78 15.56 -13.70
CA GLU A 34 -2.36 16.96 -13.78
C GLU A 34 -1.31 17.22 -14.88
N GLY A 35 -0.78 16.17 -15.51
CA GLY A 35 0.28 16.28 -16.52
C GLY A 35 1.64 16.66 -15.95
N THR A 36 1.84 16.53 -14.63
CA THR A 36 3.12 16.80 -13.94
C THR A 36 4.03 15.57 -13.88
N LEU A 37 3.51 14.41 -14.29
CA LEU A 37 4.25 13.16 -14.42
C LEU A 37 3.80 12.46 -15.72
N ASP A 38 4.74 11.91 -16.49
CA ASP A 38 4.38 11.14 -17.68
C ASP A 38 3.65 9.84 -17.31
N ALA A 39 2.76 9.38 -18.17
CA ALA A 39 1.97 8.17 -17.90
C ALA A 39 2.84 6.91 -17.75
N TYR A 40 3.91 6.78 -18.52
CA TYR A 40 4.84 5.65 -18.38
C TYR A 40 5.63 5.75 -17.08
N GLU A 41 6.12 6.95 -16.74
CA GLU A 41 6.82 7.18 -15.48
C GLU A 41 5.92 6.91 -14.26
N GLY A 42 4.66 7.35 -14.33
CA GLY A 42 3.66 7.07 -13.29
C GLY A 42 3.36 5.58 -13.14
N PHE A 43 3.28 4.84 -14.25
CA PHE A 43 3.13 3.39 -14.21
C PHE A 43 4.31 2.72 -13.50
N VAL A 44 5.55 3.05 -13.87
CA VAL A 44 6.76 2.46 -13.26
C VAL A 44 6.81 2.76 -11.76
N GLN A 45 6.51 4.00 -11.34
CA GLN A 45 6.48 4.35 -9.90
C GLN A 45 5.39 3.61 -9.14
N THR A 46 4.22 3.40 -9.77
CA THR A 46 3.11 2.67 -9.14
C THR A 46 3.47 1.20 -8.88
N GLU A 47 4.22 0.56 -9.77
CA GLU A 47 4.63 -0.84 -9.62
C GLU A 47 5.45 -1.10 -8.34
N GLU A 48 6.22 -0.12 -7.86
CA GLU A 48 6.96 -0.24 -6.60
C GLU A 48 6.01 -0.37 -5.39
N TYR A 49 4.90 0.37 -5.40
CA TYR A 49 3.89 0.33 -4.34
C TYR A 49 2.96 -0.88 -4.47
N ASN A 50 2.64 -1.33 -5.69
CA ASN A 50 1.82 -2.51 -5.93
C ASN A 50 2.37 -3.75 -5.21
N LYS A 51 3.68 -3.96 -5.27
CA LYS A 51 4.33 -5.07 -4.55
C LYS A 51 4.16 -4.93 -3.04
N LYS A 52 4.37 -3.73 -2.49
CA LYS A 52 4.22 -3.45 -1.05
C LYS A 52 2.78 -3.70 -0.58
N ILE A 53 1.79 -3.25 -1.36
CA ILE A 53 0.36 -3.45 -1.08
C ILE A 53 0.01 -4.94 -1.02
N VAL A 54 0.48 -5.73 -2.01
CA VAL A 54 0.24 -7.18 -2.03
C VAL A 54 0.88 -7.88 -0.83
N ASP A 55 2.13 -7.55 -0.51
CA ASP A 55 2.85 -8.15 0.61
C ASP A 55 2.16 -7.84 1.95
N ILE A 56 1.72 -6.60 2.16
CA ILE A 56 0.99 -6.19 3.36
C ILE A 56 -0.39 -6.86 3.42
N GLY A 57 -1.12 -6.87 2.31
CA GLY A 57 -2.44 -7.51 2.22
C GLY A 57 -2.39 -9.01 2.55
N ASN A 58 -1.33 -9.70 2.13
CA ASN A 58 -1.11 -11.10 2.49
C ASN A 58 -0.87 -11.28 3.99
N LYS A 59 -0.03 -10.44 4.62
CA LYS A 59 0.21 -10.48 6.07
C LYS A 59 -1.06 -10.20 6.89
N LEU A 60 -1.85 -9.22 6.46
CA LEU A 60 -3.15 -8.93 7.08
C LEU A 60 -4.11 -10.11 6.95
N LYS A 61 -4.12 -10.76 5.79
CA LYS A 61 -4.93 -11.96 5.55
C LYS A 61 -4.52 -13.14 6.43
N GLU A 62 -3.22 -13.35 6.65
CA GLU A 62 -2.70 -14.35 7.60
C GLU A 62 -3.17 -14.08 9.04
N LYS A 63 -3.39 -12.80 9.38
CA LYS A 63 -3.94 -12.36 10.67
C LYS A 63 -5.47 -12.33 10.72
N GLY A 64 -6.14 -12.81 9.65
CA GLY A 64 -7.61 -12.92 9.58
C GLY A 64 -8.32 -11.68 9.04
N ILE A 65 -7.59 -10.71 8.48
CA ILE A 65 -8.12 -9.46 7.94
C ILE A 65 -8.11 -9.50 6.41
N ASP A 66 -9.29 -9.46 5.81
CA ASP A 66 -9.46 -9.48 4.36
C ASP A 66 -9.66 -8.05 3.84
N ILE A 67 -8.59 -7.42 3.36
CA ILE A 67 -8.59 -6.01 2.92
C ILE A 67 -9.56 -5.75 1.77
N THR A 68 -9.91 -6.77 0.97
CA THR A 68 -10.84 -6.62 -0.16
C THR A 68 -12.29 -6.38 0.28
N LYS A 69 -12.58 -6.64 1.57
CA LYS A 69 -13.91 -6.47 2.19
C LYS A 69 -14.01 -5.21 3.03
N ILE A 70 -12.92 -4.47 3.20
CA ILE A 70 -12.89 -3.23 3.98
C ILE A 70 -13.25 -2.08 3.06
N ALA A 71 -14.32 -1.34 3.38
CA ALA A 71 -14.82 -0.25 2.55
C ALA A 71 -13.84 0.92 2.42
N GLU A 72 -12.95 1.11 3.40
CA GLU A 72 -11.93 2.16 3.39
C GLU A 72 -10.84 1.93 2.33
N TYR A 73 -10.77 0.73 1.75
CA TYR A 73 -9.81 0.34 0.71
C TYR A 73 -10.45 0.14 -0.69
N GLN A 74 -11.74 0.48 -0.86
CA GLN A 74 -12.51 0.34 -2.11
C GLN A 74 -12.78 1.70 -2.75
#